data_AF-A0A378MXL5-F1
#
_entry.id   AF-A0A378MXL5-F1
#
_cell.length_a   1.000
_cell.length_b   1.000
_cell.length_c   1.000
_cell.angle_alpha   90.00
_cell.angle_beta   90.00
_cell.angle_gamma   90.00
#
_symmetry.space_group_name_H-M   'P 1'
#
loop_
_entity.id
_entity.type
_entity.pdbx_description
1 polymer ?
#
loop_
_entity_poly.entity_id
_entity_poly.type
_entity_poly.pdbx_seq_one_letter_code
_entity_poly.pdbx_strand_id
1 'polypeptide(L)' 'MSTKLSRLFQRTFATAKRVRSETEIGSQAVSVAYAACGLARQIFDNFGKLRFLLVGAGETIELVAAI' A
#
# COMPACT_ATOMS: atom_id res chain seq x y z
N MET A 1 23.19 -14.72 11.74
CA MET A 1 22.85 -13.32 11.36
C MET A 1 23.51 -12.35 12.34
N SER A 2 24.13 -11.27 11.85
CA SER A 2 24.91 -10.30 12.66
C SER A 2 24.05 -9.62 13.73
N THR A 3 24.44 -9.73 15.01
CA THR A 3 23.75 -9.14 16.18
C THR A 3 23.57 -7.61 16.07
N LYS A 4 24.48 -6.91 15.39
CA LYS A 4 24.35 -5.47 15.12
C LYS A 4 23.16 -5.16 14.22
N LEU A 5 22.95 -5.95 13.17
CA LEU A 5 21.85 -5.76 12.22
C LEU A 5 20.49 -6.02 12.90
N SER A 6 20.41 -7.04 13.75
CA SER A 6 19.19 -7.32 14.54
C SER A 6 18.79 -6.12 15.42
N ARG A 7 19.76 -5.50 16.12
CA ARG A 7 19.50 -4.30 16.94
C ARG A 7 19.07 -3.09 16.12
N LEU A 8 19.59 -2.95 14.90
CA LEU A 8 19.15 -1.89 13.98
C LEU A 8 17.71 -2.12 13.54
N PHE A 9 17.33 -3.33 13.14
CA PHE A 9 15.94 -3.66 12.78
C PHE A 9 14.97 -3.33 13.92
N GLN A 10 15.26 -3.75 15.16
CA GLN A 10 14.40 -3.45 16.31
C GLN A 10 14.18 -1.94 16.49
N ARG A 11 15.25 -1.14 16.40
CA ARG A 11 15.17 0.33 16.48
C ARG A 11 14.40 0.94 15.31
N THR A 12 14.62 0.44 14.09
CA THR A 12 13.91 0.91 12.90
C THR A 12 12.41 0.66 13.03
N PHE A 13 12.00 -0.55 13.43
CA PHE A 13 10.58 -0.88 13.62
C PHE A 13 9.94 -0.07 14.77
N ALA A 14 10.65 0.13 15.89
CA ALA A 14 10.16 0.97 16.97
C ALA A 14 9.95 2.42 16.51
N THR A 15 10.89 2.97 15.73
CA THR A 15 10.78 4.32 15.17
C THR A 15 9.62 4.42 14.18
N ALA A 16 9.49 3.45 13.27
CA ALA A 16 8.39 3.40 12.32
C ALA A 16 7.01 3.34 13.01
N LYS A 17 6.90 2.58 14.11
CA LYS A 17 5.67 2.52 14.92
C LYS A 17 5.34 3.88 15.55
N ARG A 18 6.36 4.55 16.12
CA ARG A 18 6.19 5.91 16.67
C ARG A 18 5.74 6.90 15.60
N VAL A 19 6.36 6.91 14.43
CA VAL A 19 5.94 7.76 13.30
C VAL A 19 4.46 7.53 12.96
N ARG A 20 4.03 6.28 12.81
CA ARG A 20 2.61 5.95 12.50
C ARG A 20 1.62 6.32 13.62
N SER A 21 2.09 6.43 14.86
CA SER A 21 1.22 6.69 16.04
C SER A 21 1.20 8.15 16.45
N GLU A 22 2.32 8.85 16.25
CA GLU A 22 2.54 10.23 16.69
C GLU A 22 2.39 11.23 15.54
N THR A 23 2.20 10.77 14.30
CA THR A 23 2.04 11.61 13.11
C THR A 23 0.97 11.04 12.17
N GLU A 24 0.50 11.86 11.23
CA GLU A 24 -0.42 11.44 10.16
C GLU A 24 0.26 10.63 9.04
N ILE A 25 1.56 10.36 9.14
CA ILE A 25 2.28 9.60 8.11
C ILE A 25 1.80 8.14 8.14
N GLY A 26 1.10 7.77 7.07
CA GLY A 26 0.52 6.44 6.89
C GLY A 26 -0.93 6.31 7.34
N SER A 27 -1.62 7.41 7.67
CA SER A 27 -3.06 7.39 8.02
C SER A 27 -3.98 7.21 6.82
N GLN A 28 -3.50 7.55 5.61
CA GLN A 28 -4.20 7.31 4.35
C GLN A 28 -3.70 6.03 3.66
N ALA A 29 -4.57 5.40 2.88
CA ALA A 29 -4.25 4.22 2.08
C ALA A 29 -3.17 4.54 1.02
N VAL A 30 -1.90 4.32 1.36
CA VAL A 30 -0.73 4.45 0.47
C VAL A 30 -0.30 3.10 -0.10
N SER A 31 -1.28 2.23 -0.40
CA SER A 31 -0.98 0.96 -1.07
C SER A 31 -0.75 1.19 -2.56
N VAL A 32 0.09 0.34 -3.15
CA VAL A 32 0.31 0.34 -4.61
C VAL A 32 -1.01 0.13 -5.36
N ALA A 33 -1.91 -0.72 -4.82
CA ALA A 33 -3.25 -0.92 -5.34
C ALA A 33 -4.08 0.38 -5.38
N TYR A 34 -4.09 1.13 -4.28
CA TYR A 34 -4.83 2.39 -4.21
C TYR A 34 -4.28 3.44 -5.19
N ALA A 35 -2.96 3.56 -5.28
CA ALA A 35 -2.31 4.44 -6.24
C ALA A 35 -2.66 4.05 -7.69
N ALA A 36 -2.64 2.76 -8.02
CA ALA A 36 -2.99 2.26 -9.35
C ALA A 36 -4.46 2.57 -9.72
N CYS A 37 -5.41 2.29 -8.82
CA CYS A 37 -6.83 2.63 -9.03
C CYS A 37 -7.05 4.14 -9.12
N GLY A 38 -6.33 4.93 -8.31
CA GLY A 38 -6.35 6.39 -8.37
C GLY A 38 -5.92 6.92 -9.73
N LEU A 39 -4.80 6.41 -10.26
CA LEU A 39 -4.31 6.77 -11.58
C LEU A 39 -5.30 6.35 -12.68
N ALA A 40 -5.84 5.14 -12.60
CA ALA A 40 -6.85 4.68 -13.56
C ALA A 40 -8.07 5.61 -13.57
N ARG A 41 -8.52 6.11 -12.40
CA ARG A 41 -9.64 7.07 -12.29
C ARG A 41 -9.35 8.43 -12.90
N GLN A 42 -8.08 8.82 -12.95
CA GLN A 42 -7.66 10.06 -13.62
C GLN A 42 -7.58 9.89 -15.14
N ILE A 43 -7.25 8.68 -15.62
CA ILE A 43 -7.09 8.39 -17.05
C ILE A 43 -8.43 8.08 -17.73
N PHE A 44 -9.34 7.39 -17.03
CA PHE A 44 -10.61 6.97 -17.60
C PHE A 44 -11.81 7.63 -16.91
N ASP A 45 -12.61 8.34 -17.70
CA ASP A 45 -13.73 9.15 -17.19
C ASP A 45 -14.92 8.33 -16.64
N ASN A 46 -15.17 7.13 -17.16
CA ASN A 46 -16.32 6.31 -16.75
C ASN A 46 -15.98 4.83 -16.58
N PHE A 47 -15.76 4.43 -15.34
CA PHE A 47 -15.43 3.06 -14.94
C PHE A 47 -16.58 2.07 -15.18
N GLY A 48 -17.84 2.52 -15.15
CA GLY A 48 -19.01 1.67 -15.37
C GLY A 48 -19.13 1.15 -16.81
N LYS A 49 -18.37 1.71 -17.76
CA LYS A 49 -18.30 1.23 -19.15
C LYS A 49 -17.06 0.39 -19.44
N LEU A 50 -16.16 0.24 -18.46
CA LEU A 50 -14.93 -0.51 -18.61
C LEU A 50 -15.09 -1.94 -18.10
N ARG A 51 -14.35 -2.85 -18.73
CA ARG A 51 -14.17 -4.20 -18.23
C ARG A 51 -12.74 -4.33 -17.73
N PHE A 52 -12.60 -4.61 -16.44
CA PHE A 52 -11.30 -4.84 -15.81
C PHE A 52 -10.94 -6.33 -15.91
N LEU A 53 -9.68 -6.60 -16.25
CA LEU A 53 -9.08 -7.93 -16.14
C LEU A 53 -7.99 -7.85 -15.08
N LEU A 54 -8.15 -8.64 -14.02
CA LEU A 54 -7.16 -8.79 -12.97
C LEU A 54 -6.43 -10.11 -13.19
N VAL A 55 -5.10 -10.07 -13.30
CA VAL A 55 -4.26 -11.27 -13.48
C VAL A 55 -3.37 -11.47 -12.27
N GLY A 56 -3.56 -12.60 -11.58
CA GLY A 56 -2.83 -12.98 -10.37
C GLY A 56 -3.77 -13.38 -9.23
N ALA A 57 -3.19 -13.81 -8.11
CA ALA A 57 -3.92 -14.28 -6.93
C ALA A 57 -3.16 -13.95 -5.63
N GLY A 58 -2.55 -12.77 -5.56
CA GLY A 58 -1.82 -12.28 -4.39
C GLY A 58 -2.50 -11.09 -3.73
N GLU A 59 -2.09 -10.72 -2.51
CA GLU A 59 -2.74 -9.70 -1.68
C GLU A 59 -2.99 -8.36 -2.41
N THR A 60 -2.04 -7.90 -3.25
CA THR A 60 -2.23 -6.65 -4.01
C THR A 60 -3.43 -6.71 -4.95
N ILE A 61 -3.71 -7.87 -5.56
CA ILE A 61 -4.84 -8.01 -6.48
C ILE A 61 -6.17 -8.03 -5.74
N GLU A 62 -6.19 -8.62 -4.55
CA GLU A 62 -7.35 -8.61 -3.67
C GLU A 62 -7.66 -7.17 -3.23
N LEU A 63 -6.62 -6.39 -2.90
CA LEU A 63 -6.78 -4.97 -2.59
C LEU A 63 -7.32 -4.16 -3.77
N VAL A 64 -6.90 -4.45 -5.00
CA VAL A 64 -7.44 -3.79 -6.20
C VAL A 64 -8.91 -4.16 -6.41
N ALA A 65 -9.27 -5.43 -6.23
CA ALA A 65 -10.65 -5.90 -6.40
C ALA A 65 -11.63 -5.36 -5.35
N ALA A 66 -11.12 -4.96 -4.18
CA ALA A 66 -11.91 -4.37 -3.09
C ALA A 66 -12.17 -2.86 -3.25
N ILE A 67 -11.52 -2.20 -4.22
CA ILE A 67 -11.62 -0.74 -4.50
C ILE A 67 -12.59 -0.47 -5.64
#